data_AF-A0A1S2GYQ2-F1
#
_entry.id   AF-A0A1S2GYQ2-F1
#
_cell.length_a   1.000
_cell.length_b   1.000
_cell.length_c   1.000
_cell.angle_alpha   90.00
_cell.angle_beta   90.00
_cell.angle_gamma   90.00
#
_symmetry.space_group_name_H-M   'P 1'
#
loop_
_entity.id
_entity.type
_entity.pdbx_description
1 polymer ?
#
loop_
_entity_poly.entity_id
_entity_poly.type
_entity_poly.pdbx_seq_one_letter_code
_entity_poly.pdbx_strand_id
1 'polypeptide(L)'
;MREALPQPTPISGTQQRVRVIETAIATYRELAFHQVGYEQLAERSTLSTEEIRAHFPNWDGIVVATLDRWNTQRTQPLLPIAATHGTVRLLRAIVQANIEDPALMRFLTAMLNISATPGHPMAEQLQARWHGFHSMVQQSLARDVAVGREPATMDPARGAEQLIALYEGLQLQSMVRPRMDLLEAYDRAITRLRDGWTRVYVRPVWDLDDSIA
;
A
#
# COMPACT_ATOMS: atom_id res chain seq x y z
N MET A 1 -54.25 12.75 12.37
CA MET A 1 -53.52 11.94 11.36
C MET A 1 -52.04 12.02 11.70
N ARG A 2 -51.43 10.93 12.19
CA ARG A 2 -49.98 10.88 12.42
C ARG A 2 -49.32 10.64 11.06
N GLU A 3 -48.54 11.61 10.61
CA GLU A 3 -47.74 11.54 9.39
C GLU A 3 -46.69 10.44 9.57
N ALA A 4 -46.75 9.41 8.72
CA ALA A 4 -45.79 8.32 8.76
C ALA A 4 -44.42 8.86 8.33
N LEU A 5 -43.41 8.70 9.20
CA LEU A 5 -42.03 9.00 8.86
C LEU A 5 -41.62 8.23 7.59
N PRO A 6 -40.91 8.85 6.64
CA PRO A 6 -40.48 8.17 5.42
C PRO A 6 -39.59 6.98 5.79
N GLN A 7 -39.99 5.79 5.32
CA GLN A 7 -39.18 4.59 5.46
C GLN A 7 -37.84 4.81 4.75
N PRO A 8 -36.69 4.48 5.37
CA PRO A 8 -35.40 4.60 4.71
C PRO A 8 -35.41 3.76 3.44
N THR A 9 -35.06 4.39 2.31
CA THR A 9 -35.00 3.74 1.01
C THR A 9 -34.07 2.53 1.09
N PRO A 10 -34.45 1.35 0.55
CA PRO A 10 -33.57 0.19 0.57
C PRO A 10 -32.24 0.54 -0.08
N ILE A 11 -31.17 0.36 0.69
CA ILE A 11 -29.80 0.57 0.28
C ILE A 11 -29.50 -0.42 -0.85
N SER A 12 -28.91 0.03 -1.96
CA SER A 12 -28.59 -0.88 -3.07
C SER A 12 -27.50 -1.88 -2.66
N GLY A 13 -27.49 -3.08 -3.26
CA GLY A 13 -26.48 -4.11 -2.95
C GLY A 13 -25.02 -3.63 -3.11
N THR A 14 -24.78 -2.69 -4.03
CA THR A 14 -23.47 -2.02 -4.17
C THR A 14 -23.13 -1.14 -2.96
N GLN A 15 -24.10 -0.39 -2.43
CA GLN A 15 -23.90 0.42 -1.23
C GLN A 15 -23.69 -0.45 0.02
N GLN A 16 -24.38 -1.58 0.13
CA GLN A 16 -24.14 -2.54 1.23
C GLN A 16 -22.73 -3.13 1.16
N ARG A 17 -22.27 -3.53 -0.04
CA ARG A 17 -20.89 -3.98 -0.23
C ARG A 17 -19.88 -2.93 0.21
N VAL A 18 -20.07 -1.67 -0.19
CA VAL A 18 -19.22 -0.56 0.25
C VAL A 18 -19.20 -0.42 1.77
N ARG A 19 -20.36 -0.51 2.44
CA ARG A 19 -20.42 -0.46 3.91
C ARG A 19 -19.63 -1.58 4.58
N VAL A 20 -19.74 -2.81 4.11
CA VAL A 20 -18.94 -3.94 4.62
C VAL A 20 -17.45 -3.64 4.51
N ILE A 21 -17.01 -3.11 3.36
CA ILE A 21 -15.59 -2.77 3.15
C ILE A 21 -15.13 -1.63 4.08
N GLU A 22 -15.95 -0.59 4.27
CA GLU A 22 -15.64 0.49 5.22
C GLU A 22 -15.57 -0.02 6.67
N THR A 23 -16.49 -0.90 7.07
CA THR A 23 -16.42 -1.57 8.38
C THR A 23 -15.15 -2.39 8.51
N ALA A 24 -14.73 -3.12 7.47
CA ALA A 24 -13.50 -3.89 7.49
C ALA A 24 -12.26 -2.99 7.63
N ILE A 25 -12.20 -1.85 6.91
CA ILE A 25 -11.12 -0.85 7.08
C ILE A 25 -11.07 -0.37 8.54
N ALA A 26 -12.21 0.05 9.10
CA ALA A 26 -12.29 0.49 10.49
C ALA A 26 -11.85 -0.60 11.47
N THR A 27 -12.24 -1.85 11.22
CA THR A 27 -11.89 -2.99 12.07
C THR A 27 -10.39 -3.30 12.03
N TYR A 28 -9.76 -3.25 10.86
CA TYR A 28 -8.31 -3.47 10.73
C TYR A 28 -7.47 -2.33 11.33
N ARG A 29 -8.03 -1.13 11.53
CA ARG A 29 -7.37 -0.08 12.31
C ARG A 29 -7.12 -0.48 13.76
N GLU A 30 -8.05 -1.26 14.33
CA GLU A 30 -8.01 -1.65 15.74
C GLU A 30 -7.45 -3.06 15.97
N LEU A 31 -7.75 -4.01 15.07
CA LEU A 31 -7.45 -5.42 15.25
C LEU A 31 -6.34 -5.92 14.32
N ALA A 32 -5.62 -6.97 14.74
CA ALA A 32 -4.65 -7.65 13.90
C ALA A 32 -5.33 -8.45 12.79
N PHE A 33 -4.62 -8.69 11.68
CA PHE A 33 -5.21 -9.33 10.49
C PHE A 33 -5.94 -10.64 10.79
N HIS A 34 -5.32 -11.53 11.58
CA HIS A 34 -5.87 -12.84 11.92
C HIS A 34 -7.03 -12.82 12.93
N GLN A 35 -7.34 -11.66 13.51
CA GLN A 35 -8.45 -11.48 14.46
C GLN A 35 -9.74 -11.01 13.79
N VAL A 36 -9.67 -10.63 12.52
CA VAL A 36 -10.83 -10.10 11.79
C VAL A 36 -11.46 -11.23 10.98
N GLY A 37 -12.70 -11.57 11.33
CA GLY A 37 -13.55 -12.51 10.60
C GLY A 37 -14.96 -11.94 10.39
N TYR A 38 -15.86 -12.78 9.89
CA TYR A 38 -17.24 -12.37 9.64
C TYR A 38 -17.95 -11.92 10.92
N GLU A 39 -17.67 -12.58 12.04
CA GLU A 39 -18.24 -12.28 13.35
C GLU A 39 -17.83 -10.87 13.81
N GLN A 40 -16.54 -10.52 13.71
CA GLN A 40 -16.06 -9.18 14.07
C GLN A 40 -16.63 -8.09 13.16
N LEU A 41 -16.83 -8.38 11.87
CA LEU A 41 -17.48 -7.42 10.96
C LEU A 41 -18.97 -7.27 11.29
N ALA A 42 -19.67 -8.34 11.63
CA ALA A 42 -21.08 -8.30 12.02
C ALA A 42 -21.28 -7.49 13.31
N GLU A 43 -20.46 -7.73 14.33
CA GLU A 43 -20.49 -6.97 15.61
C GLU A 43 -20.27 -5.47 15.43
N ARG A 44 -19.51 -5.07 14.39
CA ARG A 44 -19.14 -3.69 14.10
C ARG A 44 -19.95 -3.06 12.96
N SER A 45 -20.92 -3.79 12.41
CA SER A 45 -21.80 -3.30 11.35
C SER A 45 -23.26 -3.42 11.77
N THR A 46 -24.15 -2.89 10.94
CA THR A 46 -25.60 -3.10 11.09
C THR A 46 -26.08 -4.39 10.41
N LEU A 47 -25.16 -5.21 9.88
CA LEU A 47 -25.44 -6.42 9.10
C LEU A 47 -25.09 -7.66 9.91
N SER A 48 -25.89 -8.70 9.76
CA SER A 48 -25.59 -10.04 10.26
C SER A 48 -24.49 -10.73 9.43
N THR A 49 -23.87 -11.76 10.00
CA THR A 49 -22.91 -12.62 9.27
C THR A 49 -23.52 -13.20 7.99
N GLU A 50 -24.80 -13.56 8.00
CA GLU A 50 -25.52 -14.08 6.83
C GLU A 50 -25.63 -13.03 5.72
N GLU A 51 -26.03 -11.81 6.05
CA GLU A 51 -26.10 -10.70 5.09
C GLU A 51 -24.72 -10.37 4.50
N ILE A 52 -23.67 -10.36 5.34
CA ILE A 52 -22.30 -10.12 4.88
C ILE A 52 -21.87 -11.22 3.89
N ARG A 53 -22.16 -12.50 4.20
CA ARG A 53 -21.85 -13.63 3.30
C ARG A 53 -22.65 -13.61 2.01
N ALA A 54 -23.92 -13.17 2.05
CA ALA A 54 -24.73 -13.00 0.85
C ALA A 54 -24.10 -11.97 -0.12
N HIS A 55 -23.50 -10.91 0.40
CA HIS A 55 -22.77 -9.94 -0.40
C HIS A 55 -21.35 -10.39 -0.76
N PHE A 56 -20.66 -11.12 0.12
CA PHE A 56 -19.30 -11.61 -0.07
C PHE A 56 -19.21 -13.10 0.29
N PRO A 57 -19.47 -13.99 -0.70
CA PRO A 57 -19.48 -15.43 -0.47
C PRO A 57 -18.12 -15.98 -0.04
N ASN A 58 -17.02 -15.29 -0.39
CA ASN A 58 -15.67 -15.65 -0.01
C ASN A 58 -15.00 -14.54 0.83
N TRP A 59 -14.31 -14.92 1.90
CA TRP A 59 -13.61 -14.00 2.80
C TRP A 59 -12.50 -13.23 2.07
N ASP A 60 -11.75 -13.90 1.20
CA ASP A 60 -10.68 -13.27 0.43
C ASP A 60 -11.20 -12.11 -0.42
N GLY A 61 -12.44 -12.21 -0.90
CA GLY A 61 -13.10 -11.15 -1.65
C GLY A 61 -13.34 -9.89 -0.82
N ILE A 62 -13.60 -10.02 0.48
CA ILE A 62 -13.65 -8.89 1.41
C ILE A 62 -12.25 -8.32 1.57
N VAL A 63 -11.26 -9.16 1.88
CA VAL A 63 -9.88 -8.74 2.14
C VAL A 63 -9.29 -7.96 0.96
N VAL A 64 -9.46 -8.47 -0.26
CA VAL A 64 -8.96 -7.83 -1.49
C VAL A 64 -9.69 -6.53 -1.78
N ALA A 65 -11.01 -6.49 -1.65
CA ALA A 65 -11.78 -5.27 -1.86
C ALA A 65 -11.46 -4.20 -0.80
N THR A 66 -11.18 -4.61 0.44
CA THR A 66 -10.66 -3.75 1.51
C THR A 66 -9.31 -3.18 1.17
N LEU A 67 -8.37 -4.00 0.71
CA LEU A 67 -7.06 -3.54 0.26
C LEU A 67 -7.18 -2.49 -0.85
N ASP A 68 -7.95 -2.79 -1.89
CA ASP A 68 -8.09 -1.91 -3.06
C ASP A 68 -8.71 -0.57 -2.67
N ARG A 69 -9.80 -0.61 -1.89
CA ARG A 69 -10.49 0.61 -1.47
C ARG A 69 -9.61 1.46 -0.57
N TRP A 70 -8.99 0.86 0.45
CA TRP A 70 -8.15 1.59 1.40
C TRP A 70 -6.91 2.17 0.73
N ASN A 71 -6.24 1.40 -0.13
CA ASN A 71 -5.09 1.88 -0.88
C ASN A 71 -5.49 3.02 -1.84
N THR A 72 -6.63 2.91 -2.53
CA THR A 72 -7.14 3.97 -3.43
C THR A 72 -7.48 5.25 -2.67
N GLN A 73 -8.17 5.14 -1.53
CA GLN A 73 -8.48 6.30 -0.68
C GLN A 73 -7.23 7.08 -0.28
N ARG A 74 -6.15 6.36 0.03
CA ARG A 74 -4.85 6.95 0.35
C ARG A 74 -4.15 7.55 -0.86
N THR A 75 -4.07 6.84 -1.98
CA THR A 75 -3.19 7.22 -3.11
C THR A 75 -3.83 8.17 -4.10
N GLN A 76 -5.12 8.03 -4.39
CA GLN A 76 -5.82 8.78 -5.44
C GLN A 76 -5.66 10.31 -5.28
N PRO A 77 -5.79 10.90 -4.07
CA PRO A 77 -5.61 12.34 -3.89
C PRO A 77 -4.17 12.82 -4.15
N LEU A 78 -3.19 11.91 -4.03
CA LEU A 78 -1.77 12.21 -4.11
C LEU A 78 -1.20 12.06 -5.52
N LEU A 79 -1.84 11.26 -6.40
CA LEU A 79 -1.36 11.00 -7.76
C LEU A 79 -0.98 12.26 -8.57
N PRO A 80 -1.70 13.40 -8.49
CA PRO A 80 -1.30 14.62 -9.19
C PRO A 80 0.11 15.12 -8.85
N ILE A 81 0.65 14.78 -7.67
CA ILE A 81 2.00 15.16 -7.23
C ILE A 81 3.07 14.61 -8.17
N ALA A 82 2.92 13.41 -8.72
CA ALA A 82 3.90 12.87 -9.67
C ALA A 82 3.97 13.71 -10.95
N ALA A 83 2.83 14.17 -11.44
CA ALA A 83 2.77 15.00 -12.64
C ALA A 83 3.42 16.37 -12.43
N THR A 84 3.33 16.97 -11.24
CA THR A 84 3.86 18.32 -10.97
C THR A 84 5.27 18.33 -10.36
N HIS A 85 5.53 17.42 -9.42
CA HIS A 85 6.71 17.43 -8.56
C HIS A 85 7.59 16.17 -8.68
N GLY A 86 7.17 15.18 -9.47
CA GLY A 86 7.92 13.96 -9.71
C GLY A 86 7.63 12.82 -8.72
N THR A 87 8.12 11.65 -9.10
CA THR A 87 7.84 10.36 -8.47
C THR A 87 8.32 10.30 -7.03
N VAL A 88 9.53 10.83 -6.76
CA VAL A 88 10.09 10.87 -5.41
C VAL A 88 9.19 11.66 -4.45
N ARG A 89 8.63 12.80 -4.91
CA ARG A 89 7.73 13.63 -4.12
C ARG A 89 6.38 12.98 -3.91
N LEU A 90 5.86 12.24 -4.89
CA LEU A 90 4.68 11.39 -4.72
C LEU A 90 4.90 10.37 -3.61
N LEU A 91 5.98 9.59 -3.67
CA LEU A 91 6.23 8.55 -2.66
C LEU A 91 6.45 9.15 -1.27
N ARG A 92 7.12 10.30 -1.16
CA ARG A 92 7.22 11.03 0.11
C ARG A 92 5.84 11.42 0.67
N ALA A 93 4.93 11.91 -0.17
CA ALA A 93 3.58 12.27 0.25
C ALA A 93 2.79 11.03 0.69
N ILE A 94 3.02 9.89 0.03
CA ILE A 94 2.44 8.61 0.42
C ILE A 94 2.98 8.14 1.79
N VAL A 95 4.29 8.29 2.05
CA VAL A 95 4.88 8.02 3.38
C VAL A 95 4.22 8.88 4.45
N GLN A 96 4.02 10.16 4.19
CA GLN A 96 3.31 11.06 5.11
C GLN A 96 1.88 10.57 5.41
N ALA A 97 1.11 10.19 4.38
CA ALA A 97 -0.23 9.64 4.58
C ALA A 97 -0.22 8.32 5.38
N ASN A 98 0.81 7.50 5.23
CA ASN A 98 0.97 6.26 5.99
C ASN A 98 1.36 6.50 7.46
N ILE A 99 1.98 7.63 7.78
CA ILE A 99 2.22 8.05 9.17
C ILE A 99 0.89 8.43 9.85
N GLU A 100 -0.04 9.01 9.08
CA GLU A 100 -1.36 9.43 9.56
C GLU A 100 -2.32 8.24 9.74
N ASP A 101 -2.20 7.19 8.93
CA ASP A 101 -2.96 5.93 9.06
C ASP A 101 -2.02 4.69 9.02
N PRO A 102 -1.28 4.41 10.12
CA PRO A 102 -0.28 3.35 10.15
C PRO A 102 -0.88 1.94 10.04
N ALA A 103 -2.19 1.78 10.24
CA ALA A 103 -2.84 0.48 10.18
C ALA A 103 -2.84 -0.12 8.77
N LEU A 104 -2.88 0.72 7.73
CA LEU A 104 -2.79 0.24 6.35
C LEU A 104 -1.46 -0.45 6.09
N MET A 105 -0.34 0.06 6.64
CA MET A 105 0.96 -0.59 6.48
C MET A 105 1.03 -1.95 7.18
N ARG A 106 0.40 -2.07 8.35
CA ARG A 106 0.26 -3.35 9.05
C ARG A 106 -0.57 -4.35 8.23
N PHE A 107 -1.66 -3.88 7.62
CA PHE A 107 -2.50 -4.70 6.75
C PHE A 107 -1.76 -5.11 5.46
N LEU A 108 -1.07 -4.19 4.79
CA LEU A 108 -0.23 -4.46 3.61
C LEU A 108 0.87 -5.48 3.90
N THR A 109 1.47 -5.42 5.08
CA THR A 109 2.52 -6.39 5.49
C THR A 109 1.93 -7.80 5.68
N ALA A 110 0.73 -7.92 6.22
CA ALA A 110 0.01 -9.20 6.27
C ALA A 110 -0.30 -9.71 4.85
N MET A 111 -0.73 -8.83 3.96
CA MET A 111 -0.98 -9.17 2.55
C MET A 111 0.29 -9.60 1.81
N LEU A 112 1.43 -8.98 2.11
CA LEU A 112 2.74 -9.36 1.57
C LEU A 112 3.13 -10.78 1.99
N ASN A 113 2.88 -11.15 3.26
CA ASN A 113 3.12 -12.51 3.73
C ASN A 113 2.26 -13.54 2.96
N ILE A 114 0.97 -13.24 2.76
CA ILE A 114 0.07 -14.09 1.99
C ILE A 114 0.51 -14.17 0.52
N SER A 115 0.87 -13.04 -0.08
CA SER A 115 1.26 -12.97 -1.50
C SER A 115 2.54 -13.75 -1.78
N ALA A 116 3.45 -13.82 -0.81
CA ALA A 116 4.70 -14.57 -0.89
C ALA A 116 4.55 -16.06 -0.54
N THR A 117 3.38 -16.51 -0.07
CA THR A 117 3.17 -17.91 0.33
C THR A 117 2.88 -18.80 -0.89
N PRO A 118 3.74 -19.80 -1.20
CA PRO A 118 3.53 -20.70 -2.33
C PRO A 118 2.21 -21.48 -2.21
N GLY A 119 1.43 -21.53 -3.28
CA GLY A 119 0.17 -22.26 -3.34
C GLY A 119 -1.02 -21.58 -2.64
N HIS A 120 -0.84 -20.39 -2.06
CA HIS A 120 -1.97 -19.67 -1.47
C HIS A 120 -2.94 -19.16 -2.55
N PRO A 121 -4.27 -19.35 -2.43
CA PRO A 121 -5.24 -18.97 -3.46
C PRO A 121 -5.20 -17.50 -3.88
N MET A 122 -4.89 -16.60 -2.93
CA MET A 122 -4.77 -15.16 -3.17
C MET A 122 -3.40 -14.71 -3.72
N ALA A 123 -2.40 -15.59 -3.80
CA ALA A 123 -1.02 -15.18 -4.03
C ALA A 123 -0.83 -14.40 -5.33
N GLU A 124 -1.25 -14.97 -6.45
CA GLU A 124 -1.10 -14.36 -7.79
C GLU A 124 -1.81 -13.00 -7.88
N GLN A 125 -3.05 -12.94 -7.40
CA GLN A 125 -3.83 -11.71 -7.41
C GLN A 125 -3.19 -10.61 -6.55
N LEU A 126 -2.63 -10.96 -5.39
CA LEU A 126 -1.94 -9.98 -4.55
C LEU A 126 -0.60 -9.57 -5.19
N GLN A 127 0.19 -10.51 -5.72
CA GLN A 127 1.44 -10.21 -6.42
C GLN A 127 1.25 -9.22 -7.57
N ALA A 128 0.16 -9.32 -8.34
CA ALA A 128 -0.16 -8.38 -9.41
C ALA A 128 -0.21 -6.91 -8.93
N ARG A 129 -0.57 -6.65 -7.66
CA ARG A 129 -0.60 -5.30 -7.08
C ARG A 129 0.80 -4.75 -6.84
N TRP A 130 1.70 -5.56 -6.29
CA TRP A 130 3.10 -5.17 -6.12
C TRP A 130 3.79 -4.95 -7.46
N HIS A 131 3.57 -5.84 -8.45
CA HIS A 131 4.08 -5.66 -9.81
C HIS A 131 3.52 -4.40 -10.48
N GLY A 132 2.23 -4.11 -10.29
CA GLY A 132 1.58 -2.91 -10.79
C GLY A 132 2.16 -1.62 -10.19
N PHE A 133 2.36 -1.60 -8.87
CA PHE A 133 2.98 -0.46 -8.19
C PHE A 133 4.44 -0.26 -8.64
N HIS A 134 5.23 -1.33 -8.75
CA HIS A 134 6.58 -1.27 -9.29
C HIS A 134 6.63 -0.70 -10.70
N SER A 135 5.79 -1.24 -11.59
CA SER A 135 5.70 -0.78 -12.99
C SER A 135 5.30 0.69 -13.08
N MET A 136 4.36 1.14 -12.24
CA MET A 136 3.94 2.55 -12.16
C MET A 136 5.12 3.46 -11.73
N VAL A 137 5.86 3.09 -10.68
CA VAL A 137 7.02 3.85 -10.21
C VAL A 137 8.10 3.93 -11.29
N GLN A 138 8.45 2.80 -11.92
CA GLN A 138 9.43 2.76 -13.01
C GLN A 138 9.04 3.67 -14.18
N GLN A 139 7.79 3.58 -14.65
CA GLN A 139 7.31 4.43 -15.74
C GLN A 139 7.31 5.92 -15.35
N SER A 140 6.98 6.21 -14.09
CA SER A 140 6.99 7.58 -13.58
C SER A 140 8.41 8.14 -13.47
N LEU A 141 9.39 7.34 -13.02
CA LEU A 141 10.81 7.73 -13.01
C LEU A 141 11.37 7.92 -14.43
N ALA A 142 10.99 7.07 -15.38
CA ALA A 142 11.37 7.24 -16.78
C ALA A 142 10.86 8.57 -17.35
N ARG A 143 9.64 8.98 -16.98
CA ARG A 143 9.11 10.30 -17.32
C ARG A 143 9.91 11.41 -16.65
N ASP A 144 10.24 11.27 -15.36
CA ASP A 144 11.02 12.27 -14.64
C ASP A 144 12.42 12.48 -15.25
N VAL A 145 13.07 11.43 -15.73
CA VAL A 145 14.32 11.53 -16.50
C VAL A 145 14.08 12.27 -17.83
N ALA A 146 13.06 11.86 -18.59
CA ALA A 146 12.77 12.45 -19.90
C ALA A 146 12.47 13.96 -19.84
N VAL A 147 11.88 14.44 -18.74
CA VAL A 147 11.59 15.88 -18.53
C VAL A 147 12.67 16.60 -17.71
N GLY A 148 13.77 15.94 -17.37
CA GLY A 148 14.93 16.54 -16.70
C GLY A 148 14.78 16.78 -15.19
N ARG A 149 13.82 16.13 -14.50
CA ARG A 149 13.68 16.20 -13.03
C ARG A 149 14.66 15.29 -12.30
N GLU A 150 15.01 14.17 -12.91
CA GLU A 150 16.02 13.25 -12.41
C GLU A 150 17.16 13.11 -13.43
N PRO A 151 18.39 12.80 -12.99
CA PRO A 151 19.56 12.81 -13.87
C PRO A 151 19.49 11.72 -14.94
N ALA A 152 20.03 12.01 -16.13
CA ALA A 152 20.10 11.07 -17.25
C ALA A 152 21.01 9.84 -16.99
N THR A 153 21.85 9.90 -15.96
CA THR A 153 22.69 8.79 -15.50
C THR A 153 21.93 7.73 -14.69
N MET A 154 20.69 8.03 -14.28
CA MET A 154 19.82 7.08 -13.59
C MET A 154 19.15 6.12 -14.58
N ASP A 155 19.27 4.81 -14.33
CA ASP A 155 18.42 3.79 -14.98
C ASP A 155 17.07 3.72 -14.24
N PRO A 156 15.92 4.05 -14.88
CA PRO A 156 14.62 4.03 -14.23
C PRO A 156 14.21 2.68 -13.65
N ALA A 157 14.64 1.56 -14.24
CA ALA A 157 14.32 0.23 -13.71
C ALA A 157 15.03 0.00 -12.37
N ARG A 158 16.33 0.30 -12.31
CA ARG A 158 17.13 0.18 -11.08
C ARG A 158 16.75 1.23 -10.05
N GLY A 159 16.44 2.44 -10.49
CA GLY A 159 15.94 3.51 -9.63
C GLY A 159 14.63 3.14 -8.95
N ALA A 160 13.71 2.48 -9.67
CA ALA A 160 12.46 1.98 -9.10
C ALA A 160 12.69 0.88 -8.04
N GLU A 161 13.54 -0.11 -8.34
CA GLU A 161 13.94 -1.17 -7.39
C GLU A 161 14.46 -0.55 -6.07
N GLN A 162 15.41 0.38 -6.18
CA GLN A 162 16.02 1.06 -5.03
C GLN A 162 15.02 1.91 -4.24
N LEU A 163 14.23 2.71 -4.95
CA LEU A 163 13.28 3.64 -4.35
C LEU A 163 12.18 2.88 -3.61
N ILE A 164 11.65 1.81 -4.20
CA ILE A 164 10.61 0.97 -3.57
C ILE A 164 11.18 0.22 -2.37
N ALA A 165 12.38 -0.35 -2.48
CA ALA A 165 13.02 -1.05 -1.37
C ALA A 165 13.22 -0.14 -0.15
N LEU A 166 13.67 1.11 -0.36
CA LEU A 166 13.78 2.10 0.72
C LEU A 166 12.39 2.50 1.25
N TYR A 167 11.44 2.80 0.36
CA TYR A 167 10.08 3.19 0.72
C TYR A 167 9.40 2.11 1.58
N GLU A 168 9.36 0.86 1.16
CA GLU A 168 8.70 -0.23 1.92
C GLU A 168 9.51 -0.61 3.16
N GLY A 169 10.83 -0.73 3.03
CA GLY A 169 11.71 -1.18 4.11
C GLY A 169 11.71 -0.24 5.31
N LEU A 170 11.75 1.08 5.09
CA LEU A 170 11.71 2.06 6.19
C LEU A 170 10.38 2.02 6.94
N GLN A 171 9.26 1.85 6.23
CA GLN A 171 7.94 1.77 6.84
C GLN A 171 7.75 0.46 7.62
N LEU A 172 8.27 -0.65 7.09
CA LEU A 172 8.29 -1.91 7.82
C LEU A 172 9.09 -1.77 9.13
N GLN A 173 10.27 -1.16 9.06
CA GLN A 173 11.11 -0.94 10.24
C GLN A 173 10.48 0.03 11.25
N SER A 174 9.75 1.06 10.82
CA SER A 174 9.11 2.00 11.74
C SER A 174 8.00 1.35 12.56
N MET A 175 7.29 0.35 12.01
CA MET A 175 6.23 -0.37 12.74
C MET A 175 6.75 -1.07 14.01
N VAL A 176 7.99 -1.53 14.01
CA VAL A 176 8.63 -2.22 15.15
C VAL A 176 9.61 -1.34 15.93
N ARG A 177 9.76 -0.07 15.53
CA ARG A 177 10.66 0.92 16.15
C ARG A 177 9.90 2.21 16.43
N PRO A 178 9.09 2.30 17.51
CA PRO A 178 8.16 3.40 17.73
C PRO A 178 8.82 4.78 17.94
N ARG A 179 10.14 4.83 18.17
CA ARG A 179 10.90 6.09 18.28
C ARG A 179 11.53 6.54 16.96
N MET A 180 11.35 5.79 15.87
CA MET A 180 11.89 6.14 14.57
C MET A 180 11.03 7.24 13.94
N ASP A 181 11.67 8.36 13.61
CA ASP A 181 11.07 9.34 12.71
C ASP A 181 11.13 8.80 11.27
N LEU A 182 10.02 8.25 10.81
CA LEU A 182 9.91 7.64 9.49
C LEU A 182 10.13 8.65 8.36
N LEU A 183 9.62 9.88 8.50
CA LEU A 183 9.70 10.86 7.43
C LEU A 183 11.12 11.42 7.31
N GLU A 184 11.78 11.71 8.44
CA GLU A 184 13.19 12.11 8.46
C GLU A 184 14.08 11.02 7.87
N ALA A 185 13.86 9.76 8.27
CA ALA A 185 14.62 8.63 7.76
C ALA A 185 14.44 8.45 6.25
N TYR A 186 13.22 8.60 5.74
CA TYR A 186 12.92 8.58 4.32
C TYR A 186 13.62 9.71 3.58
N ASP A 187 13.49 10.96 4.06
CA ASP A 187 14.13 12.12 3.44
C ASP A 187 15.64 11.98 3.35
N ARG A 188 16.28 11.59 4.45
CA ARG A 188 17.73 11.36 4.49
C ARG A 188 18.17 10.25 3.53
N ALA A 189 17.42 9.15 3.46
CA ALA A 189 17.74 8.03 2.58
C ALA A 189 17.59 8.41 1.10
N ILE A 190 16.49 9.09 0.75
CA ILE A 190 16.23 9.53 -0.61
C ILE A 190 17.22 10.59 -1.08
N THR A 191 17.62 11.54 -0.23
CA THR A 191 18.66 12.50 -0.59
C THR A 191 19.95 11.80 -1.00
N ARG A 192 20.39 10.77 -0.25
CA ARG A 192 21.58 9.99 -0.58
C ARG A 192 21.40 9.12 -1.82
N LEU A 193 20.24 8.49 -1.97
CA LEU A 193 19.92 7.71 -3.16
C LEU A 193 20.00 8.57 -4.43
N ARG A 194 19.41 9.78 -4.39
CA ARG A 194 19.41 10.71 -5.52
C ARG A 194 20.78 11.29 -5.83
N ASP A 195 21.63 11.53 -4.82
CA ASP A 195 23.04 11.86 -5.07
C ASP A 195 23.73 10.73 -5.85
N GLY A 196 23.48 9.48 -5.45
CA GLY A 196 23.99 8.29 -6.15
C GLY A 196 23.53 8.22 -7.61
N TRP A 197 22.27 8.55 -7.89
CA TRP A 197 21.73 8.58 -9.26
C TRP A 197 22.42 9.58 -10.18
N THR A 198 23.09 10.61 -9.65
CA THR A 198 23.87 11.54 -10.49
C THR A 198 25.11 10.91 -11.09
N ARG A 199 25.60 9.81 -10.50
CA ARG A 199 26.84 9.14 -10.89
C ARG A 199 26.53 7.98 -11.84
N VAL A 200 27.44 7.75 -12.80
CA VAL A 200 27.37 6.55 -13.64
C VAL A 200 27.57 5.32 -12.77
N TYR A 201 26.67 4.35 -12.90
CA TYR A 201 26.81 3.09 -12.19
C TYR A 201 28.07 2.35 -12.65
N VAL A 202 28.91 2.00 -11.68
CA VAL A 202 30.05 1.11 -11.86
C VAL A 202 29.78 -0.11 -11.00
N ARG A 203 29.82 -1.30 -11.61
CA ARG A 203 29.60 -2.55 -10.88
C ARG A 203 30.64 -2.66 -9.76
N PRO A 204 30.22 -2.84 -8.49
CA PRO A 204 31.17 -3.02 -7.40
C PRO A 204 31.91 -4.35 -7.58
N VAL A 205 33.22 -4.32 -7.33
CA VAL A 205 34.03 -5.51 -7.09
C VAL A 205 34.03 -5.70 -5.57
N TRP A 206 33.44 -6.80 -5.12
CA TRP A 206 33.46 -7.15 -3.70
C TRP A 206 34.69 -8.01 -3.46
N ASP A 207 35.64 -7.51 -2.66
CA ASP A 207 36.74 -8.32 -2.15
C ASP A 207 36.19 -9.22 -1.04
N LEU A 208 35.54 -10.32 -1.44
CA LEU A 208 35.19 -11.40 -0.54
C LEU A 208 36.37 -12.37 -0.57
N ASP A 209 37.10 -12.49 0.54
CA ASP A 209 38.12 -13.54 0.66
C ASP A 209 37.49 -14.89 0.32
N ASP A 210 38.10 -15.64 -0.61
CA ASP A 210 37.65 -16.97 -1.05
C ASP A 210 37.59 -18.01 0.10
N SER A 211 38.01 -17.65 1.32
CA SER A 211 38.00 -18.48 2.52
C SER A 211 36.62 -18.66 3.18
N ILE A 212 35.57 -17.99 2.68
CA ILE A 212 34.20 -18.07 3.24
C ILE A 212 33.22 -18.77 2.28
N ALA A 213 33.71 -19.39 1.19
CA ALA A 213 32.90 -20.20 0.28
C ALA A 213 32.81 -21.68 0.71
#